data_AF-A0A7S3H654-F1
#
_entry.id   AF-A0A7S3H654-F1
#
_cell.length_a   1.000
_cell.length_b   1.000
_cell.length_c   1.000
_cell.angle_alpha   90.00
_cell.angle_beta   90.00
_cell.angle_gamma   90.00
#
_symmetry.space_group_name_H-M   'P 1'
#
loop_
_entity.id
_entity.type
_entity.pdbx_description
1 polymer ?
#
loop_
_entity_poly.entity_id
_entity_poly.type
_entity_poly.pdbx_seq_one_letter_code
_entity_poly.pdbx_strand_id
1 'polypeptide(L)'
;VDAKLKTAKAELAPWRTAMDSHLKVLVDGAWVSEVDVGTHVDGLSDIFTSLECEESLRSMLAVAARKRPSARGAFDNLAFTELSERFEAMFGGLQQAHDSVAATVAALSADVEAARNVLDEVRQGKAAADEQDGGESSRGQTANPGLDGTPAQSGINEGDDTKPRDAQDGTSGAGQDADVDAKQDDDAEEAEEEEAADEDAEAEEEGEGEDQKAE
;
A
#
# COMPACT_ATOMS: atom_id res chain seq x y z
N VAL A 1 -7.72 -4.43 -4.76
CA VAL A 1 -7.19 -4.72 -3.41
C VAL A 1 -5.78 -4.16 -3.29
N ASP A 2 -4.99 -4.25 -4.36
CA ASP A 2 -3.67 -3.63 -4.50
C ASP A 2 -3.66 -2.11 -4.27
N ALA A 3 -4.70 -1.39 -4.68
CA ALA A 3 -4.81 0.05 -4.41
C ALA A 3 -4.80 0.36 -2.90
N LYS A 4 -5.46 -0.45 -2.06
CA LYS A 4 -5.47 -0.26 -0.60
C LYS A 4 -4.10 -0.53 0.00
N LEU A 5 -3.40 -1.57 -0.46
CA LEU A 5 -2.05 -1.88 -0.03
C LEU A 5 -1.07 -0.76 -0.44
N LYS A 6 -1.20 -0.25 -1.67
CA LYS A 6 -0.41 0.89 -2.16
C LYS A 6 -0.65 2.13 -1.31
N THR A 7 -1.90 2.45 -0.98
CA THR A 7 -2.23 3.57 -0.08
C THR A 7 -1.64 3.38 1.31
N ALA A 8 -1.80 2.21 1.93
CA ALA A 8 -1.26 1.94 3.26
C ALA A 8 0.28 2.05 3.30
N LYS A 9 0.96 1.56 2.25
CA LYS A 9 2.41 1.70 2.11
C LYS A 9 2.84 3.17 1.91
N ALA A 10 2.11 3.91 1.08
CA ALA A 10 2.36 5.33 0.85
C ALA A 10 2.15 6.16 2.12
N GLU A 11 1.18 5.79 2.95
CA GLU A 11 0.93 6.43 4.25
C GLU A 11 2.05 6.13 5.25
N LEU A 12 2.64 4.93 5.27
CA LEU A 12 3.75 4.59 6.16
C LEU A 12 5.08 5.29 5.83
N ALA A 13 5.34 5.54 4.55
CA ALA A 13 6.61 6.10 4.08
C ALA A 13 7.00 7.43 4.77
N PRO A 14 6.16 8.47 4.84
CA PRO A 14 6.53 9.72 5.50
C PRO A 14 6.79 9.55 7.00
N TRP A 15 6.08 8.65 7.69
CA TRP A 15 6.31 8.39 9.11
C TRP A 15 7.67 7.74 9.35
N ARG A 16 8.05 6.77 8.52
CA ARG A 16 9.37 6.14 8.58
C ARG A 16 10.48 7.16 8.35
N THR A 17 10.37 7.96 7.29
CA THR A 17 11.34 9.02 7.00
C THR A 17 11.43 10.03 8.13
N ALA A 18 10.31 10.48 8.68
CA ALA A 18 10.28 11.40 9.82
C ALA A 18 10.98 10.81 11.05
N MET A 19 10.73 9.54 11.35
CA MET A 19 11.34 8.85 12.49
C MET A 19 12.85 8.67 12.29
N ASP A 20 13.28 8.09 11.17
CA ASP A 20 14.67 7.68 10.93
C ASP A 20 15.58 8.86 10.57
N SER A 21 15.10 9.79 9.74
CA SER A 21 15.93 10.89 9.21
C SER A 21 15.90 12.16 10.06
N HIS A 22 14.86 12.36 10.88
CA HIS A 22 14.69 13.59 11.64
C HIS A 22 14.63 13.34 13.15
N LEU A 23 13.66 12.57 13.63
CA LEU A 23 13.48 12.35 15.07
C LEU A 23 14.70 11.67 15.68
N LYS A 24 15.20 10.58 15.07
CA LYS A 24 16.36 9.84 15.56
C LYS A 24 17.62 10.72 15.65
N VAL A 25 17.87 11.53 14.62
CA VAL A 25 19.00 12.48 14.62
C VAL A 25 18.89 13.45 15.79
N LEU A 26 17.69 14.00 16.03
CA LEU A 26 17.42 14.89 17.16
C LEU A 26 17.50 14.16 18.51
N VAL A 27 17.07 12.92 18.63
CA VAL A 27 17.18 12.17 19.90
C VAL A 27 18.66 11.87 20.20
N ASP A 28 19.39 11.33 19.23
CA ASP A 28 20.75 10.81 19.39
C ASP A 28 21.82 11.90 19.48
N GLY A 29 21.51 13.14 19.11
CA GLY A 29 22.53 14.19 19.11
C GLY A 29 23.35 14.28 17.83
N ALA A 30 22.94 13.62 16.74
CA ALA A 30 23.80 13.31 15.59
C ALA A 30 23.91 14.43 14.54
N TRP A 31 23.39 15.63 14.81
CA TRP A 31 23.51 16.78 13.90
C TRP A 31 24.87 17.47 13.99
N VAL A 32 25.32 18.06 12.88
CA VAL A 32 26.63 18.71 12.79
C VAL A 32 26.56 20.14 13.31
N SER A 33 25.56 20.91 12.87
CA SER A 33 25.39 22.34 13.17
C SER A 33 24.03 22.65 13.82
N GLU A 34 23.92 23.80 14.49
CA GLU A 34 22.62 24.27 15.02
C GLU A 34 21.62 24.63 13.91
N VAL A 35 22.10 24.94 12.69
CA VAL A 35 21.23 25.18 11.54
C VAL A 35 20.53 23.88 11.14
N ASP A 36 21.24 22.76 11.16
CA ASP A 36 20.70 21.43 10.84
C ASP A 36 19.57 21.05 11.79
N VAL A 37 19.65 21.46 13.06
CA VAL A 37 18.58 21.24 14.05
C VAL A 37 17.26 21.85 13.58
N GLY A 38 17.31 23.08 13.04
CA GLY A 38 16.14 23.74 12.47
C GLY A 38 15.54 22.91 11.34
N THR A 39 16.37 22.44 10.41
CA THR A 39 15.95 21.57 9.30
C THR A 39 15.30 20.28 9.78
N HIS A 40 15.85 19.61 10.82
CA HIS A 40 15.23 18.40 11.34
C HIS A 40 13.92 18.67 12.08
N VAL A 41 13.80 19.79 12.80
CA VAL A 41 12.53 20.18 13.46
C VAL A 41 11.47 20.53 12.41
N ASP A 42 11.85 21.26 11.36
CA ASP A 42 10.94 21.63 10.27
C ASP A 42 10.48 20.39 9.49
N GLY A 43 11.35 19.40 9.28
CA GLY A 43 11.01 18.11 8.67
C GLY A 43 9.99 17.28 9.47
N LEU A 44 9.81 17.58 10.76
CA LEU A 44 8.79 16.95 11.62
C LEU A 44 7.48 17.74 11.68
N SER A 45 7.43 18.96 11.13
CA SER A 45 6.30 19.89 11.33
C SER A 45 4.96 19.36 10.83
N ASP A 46 4.95 18.72 9.65
CA ASP A 46 3.75 18.09 9.09
C ASP A 46 3.24 16.95 10.00
N ILE A 47 4.17 16.14 10.52
CA ILE A 47 3.84 15.01 11.40
C ILE A 47 3.35 15.47 12.78
N PHE A 48 3.85 16.59 13.30
CA PHE A 48 3.34 17.16 14.56
C PHE A 48 1.86 17.49 14.49
N THR A 49 1.34 17.82 13.31
CA THR A 49 -0.08 18.05 13.10
C THR A 49 -0.85 16.72 13.14
N SER A 50 -0.34 15.67 12.48
CA SER A 50 -0.95 14.32 12.51
C SER A 50 -0.90 13.66 13.89
N LEU A 51 0.12 13.94 14.70
CA LEU A 51 0.26 13.46 16.08
C LEU A 51 -0.53 14.28 17.12
N GLU A 52 -1.25 15.31 16.67
CA GLU A 52 -1.93 16.26 17.54
C GLU A 52 -1.00 16.79 18.65
N CYS A 53 0.26 17.05 18.30
CA CYS A 53 1.22 17.59 19.25
C CYS A 53 0.76 19.00 19.65
N GLU A 54 0.58 19.23 20.94
CA GLU A 54 0.21 20.54 21.45
C GLU A 54 1.28 21.58 21.11
N GLU A 55 0.86 22.84 20.90
CA GLU A 55 1.77 23.95 20.62
C GLU A 55 2.82 24.13 21.72
N SER A 56 2.46 23.82 22.97
CA SER A 56 3.33 23.79 24.14
C SER A 56 4.50 22.81 23.96
N LEU A 57 4.21 21.58 23.54
CA LEU A 57 5.20 20.53 23.27
C LEU A 57 6.08 20.90 22.08
N ARG A 58 5.50 21.43 20.99
CA ARG A 58 6.26 21.90 19.82
C ARG A 58 7.26 23.01 20.19
N SER A 59 6.79 23.98 20.97
CA SER A 59 7.63 25.09 21.46
C SER A 59 8.76 24.59 22.37
N MET A 60 8.45 23.62 23.25
CA MET A 60 9.45 23.00 24.13
C MET A 60 10.49 22.22 23.33
N LEU A 61 10.07 21.43 22.34
CA LEU A 61 10.94 20.68 21.44
C LEU A 61 11.87 21.59 20.65
N ALA A 62 11.39 22.71 20.12
CA ALA A 62 12.23 23.66 19.38
C ALA A 62 13.39 24.22 20.23
N VAL A 63 13.16 24.40 21.54
CA VAL A 63 14.20 24.82 22.49
C VAL A 63 15.08 23.65 22.92
N ALA A 64 14.49 22.49 23.20
CA ALA A 64 15.18 21.28 23.65
C ALA A 64 16.11 20.69 22.56
N ALA A 65 15.69 20.74 21.29
CA ALA A 65 16.42 20.22 20.14
C ALA A 65 17.75 20.94 19.91
N ARG A 66 17.85 22.22 20.29
CA ARG A 66 19.10 23.00 20.20
C ARG A 66 20.15 22.59 21.25
N LYS A 67 19.76 21.77 22.23
CA LYS A 67 20.68 21.25 23.26
C LYS A 67 21.15 19.86 22.86
N ARG A 68 22.47 19.61 23.01
CA ARG A 68 23.04 18.26 22.90
C ARG A 68 22.40 17.34 23.97
N PRO A 69 22.27 16.02 23.72
CA PRO A 69 21.63 15.11 24.66
C PRO A 69 22.19 15.15 26.08
N SER A 70 23.52 15.29 26.23
CA SER A 70 24.19 15.41 27.53
C SER A 70 23.87 16.69 28.31
N ALA A 71 23.34 17.72 27.64
CA ALA A 71 23.00 19.01 28.23
C ALA A 71 21.48 19.19 28.44
N ARG A 72 20.67 18.17 28.09
CA ARG A 72 19.23 18.20 28.27
C ARG A 72 18.84 18.04 29.74
N GLY A 73 17.96 18.91 30.21
CA GLY A 73 17.33 18.76 31.51
C GLY A 73 16.23 17.70 31.49
N ALA A 74 15.66 17.41 32.67
CA ALA A 74 14.58 16.45 32.81
C ALA A 74 13.36 16.78 31.93
N PHE A 75 12.98 18.07 31.82
CA PHE A 75 11.88 18.51 30.96
C PHE A 75 12.18 18.36 29.47
N ASP A 76 13.42 18.65 29.04
CA ASP A 76 13.84 18.47 27.65
C ASP A 76 13.75 16.98 27.26
N ASN A 77 14.24 16.10 28.14
CA ASN A 77 14.17 14.65 27.93
C ASN A 77 12.72 14.14 27.90
N LEU A 78 11.87 14.63 28.82
CA LEU A 78 10.45 14.27 28.85
C LEU A 78 9.75 14.64 27.54
N ALA A 79 10.06 15.80 26.95
CA ALA A 79 9.49 16.20 25.66
C ALA A 79 9.90 15.25 24.52
N PHE A 80 11.15 14.80 24.48
CA PHE A 80 11.62 13.82 23.50
C PHE A 80 11.03 12.43 23.74
N THR A 81 10.88 12.01 24.99
CA THR A 81 10.22 10.74 25.36
C THR A 81 8.77 10.74 24.91
N GLU A 82 7.98 11.75 25.29
CA GLU A 82 6.59 11.89 24.89
C GLU A 82 6.44 11.90 23.36
N LEU A 83 7.31 12.64 22.65
CA LEU A 83 7.28 12.66 21.19
C LEU A 83 7.59 11.28 20.59
N SER A 84 8.61 10.58 21.11
CA SER A 84 9.01 9.26 20.62
C SER A 84 7.92 8.23 20.84
N GLU A 85 7.29 8.22 22.03
CA GLU A 85 6.17 7.33 22.34
C GLU A 85 4.97 7.57 21.41
N ARG A 86 4.64 8.84 21.11
CA ARG A 86 3.58 9.18 20.15
C ARG A 86 3.91 8.70 18.73
N PHE A 87 5.15 8.89 18.28
CA PHE A 87 5.63 8.39 16.99
C PHE A 87 5.54 6.87 16.91
N GLU A 88 6.06 6.15 17.90
CA GLU A 88 6.04 4.69 17.96
C GLU A 88 4.61 4.14 17.99
N ALA A 89 3.71 4.76 18.77
CA ALA A 89 2.31 4.36 18.84
C ALA A 89 1.60 4.53 17.49
N MET A 90 1.76 5.69 16.84
CA MET A 90 1.09 5.96 15.56
C MET A 90 1.70 5.13 14.43
N PHE A 91 3.03 5.04 14.35
CA PHE A 91 3.73 4.20 13.39
C PHE A 91 3.36 2.71 13.56
N GLY A 92 3.33 2.22 14.81
CA GLY A 92 2.90 0.86 15.13
C GLY A 92 1.46 0.58 14.69
N GLY A 93 0.54 1.54 14.90
CA GLY A 93 -0.84 1.44 14.42
C GLY A 93 -0.94 1.37 12.89
N LEU A 94 -0.21 2.23 12.18
CA LEU A 94 -0.17 2.20 10.71
C LEU A 94 0.47 0.90 10.17
N GLN A 95 1.53 0.43 10.81
CA GLN A 95 2.21 -0.80 10.42
C GLN A 95 1.29 -2.00 10.60
N GLN A 96 0.57 -2.07 11.72
CA GLN A 96 -0.44 -3.11 11.94
C GLN A 96 -1.57 -3.07 10.90
N ALA A 97 -2.05 -1.87 10.55
CA ALA A 97 -3.07 -1.70 9.52
C ALA A 97 -2.58 -2.16 8.14
N HIS A 98 -1.35 -1.78 7.77
CA HIS A 98 -0.69 -2.23 6.55
C HIS A 98 -0.60 -3.76 6.49
N ASP A 99 -0.11 -4.40 7.57
CA ASP A 99 0.11 -5.84 7.61
C ASP A 99 -1.21 -6.62 7.54
N SER A 100 -2.27 -6.09 8.15
CA SER A 100 -3.63 -6.63 8.03
C SER A 100 -4.17 -6.57 6.59
N VAL A 101 -3.97 -5.43 5.90
CA VAL A 101 -4.35 -5.29 4.49
C VAL A 101 -3.52 -6.24 3.62
N ALA A 102 -2.20 -6.32 3.84
CA ALA A 102 -1.31 -7.21 3.12
C ALA A 102 -1.71 -8.69 3.27
N ALA A 103 -2.02 -9.14 4.49
CA ALA A 103 -2.52 -10.49 4.74
C ALA A 103 -3.83 -10.78 4.01
N THR A 104 -4.75 -9.81 3.98
CA THR A 104 -6.02 -9.93 3.23
C THR A 104 -5.77 -10.02 1.72
N VAL A 105 -4.85 -9.22 1.18
CA VAL A 105 -4.45 -9.27 -0.24
C VAL A 105 -3.90 -10.66 -0.58
N ALA A 106 -3.00 -11.19 0.26
CA ALA A 106 -2.38 -12.49 0.05
C ALA A 106 -3.42 -13.63 0.06
N ALA A 107 -4.35 -13.62 1.02
CA ALA A 107 -5.42 -14.61 1.09
C ALA A 107 -6.32 -14.57 -0.16
N LEU A 108 -6.76 -13.39 -0.58
CA LEU A 108 -7.59 -13.23 -1.78
C LEU A 108 -6.85 -13.64 -3.06
N SER A 109 -5.54 -13.37 -3.15
CA SER A 109 -4.72 -13.82 -4.28
C SER A 109 -4.70 -15.35 -4.37
N ALA A 110 -4.50 -16.04 -3.24
CA ALA A 110 -4.51 -17.50 -3.18
C ALA A 110 -5.89 -18.08 -3.56
N ASP A 111 -6.99 -17.48 -3.10
CA ASP A 111 -8.34 -17.89 -3.47
C ASP A 111 -8.61 -17.73 -4.97
N VAL A 112 -8.13 -16.63 -5.57
CA VAL A 112 -8.26 -16.38 -7.01
C VAL A 112 -7.46 -17.40 -7.82
N GLU A 113 -6.24 -17.74 -7.40
CA GLU A 113 -5.44 -18.78 -8.03
C GLU A 113 -6.09 -20.16 -7.94
N ALA A 114 -6.61 -20.53 -6.76
CA ALA A 114 -7.34 -21.78 -6.58
C ALA A 114 -8.58 -21.85 -7.48
N ALA A 115 -9.37 -20.76 -7.57
CA ALA A 115 -10.54 -20.70 -8.44
C ALA A 115 -10.18 -20.78 -9.93
N ARG A 116 -9.05 -20.18 -10.35
CA ARG A 116 -8.53 -20.29 -11.72
C ARG A 116 -8.17 -21.73 -12.06
N ASN A 117 -7.47 -22.44 -11.16
CA ASN A 117 -7.12 -23.84 -11.36
C ASN A 117 -8.36 -24.74 -11.53
N VAL A 118 -9.37 -24.58 -10.67
CA VAL A 118 -10.63 -25.33 -10.78
C VAL A 118 -11.35 -25.04 -12.10
N LEU A 119 -11.37 -23.78 -12.52
CA LEU A 119 -12.02 -23.38 -13.77
C LEU A 119 -11.30 -23.94 -15.00
N ASP A 120 -9.97 -24.00 -14.96
CA ASP A 120 -9.16 -24.61 -16.02
C ASP A 120 -9.33 -26.15 -16.07
N GLU A 121 -9.40 -26.82 -14.92
CA GLU A 121 -9.74 -28.25 -14.83
C GLU A 121 -11.12 -28.55 -15.44
N VAL A 122 -12.15 -27.75 -15.11
CA VAL A 122 -13.50 -27.89 -15.66
C VAL A 122 -13.52 -27.66 -17.18
N ARG A 123 -12.76 -26.68 -17.68
CA ARG A 123 -12.62 -26.42 -19.12
C ARG A 123 -11.98 -27.59 -19.85
N GLN A 124 -10.90 -28.16 -19.30
CA GLN A 124 -10.23 -29.32 -19.87
C GLN A 124 -11.14 -30.55 -19.85
N GLY A 125 -11.86 -30.78 -18.74
CA GLY A 125 -12.83 -31.88 -18.62
C GLY A 125 -13.98 -31.77 -19.63
N LYS A 126 -14.50 -30.56 -19.85
CA LYS A 126 -15.54 -30.31 -20.86
C LYS A 126 -15.03 -30.56 -22.29
N ALA A 127 -13.85 -30.04 -22.64
CA ALA A 127 -13.27 -30.24 -23.96
C ALA A 127 -13.07 -31.74 -24.27
N ALA A 128 -12.62 -32.52 -23.28
CA ALA A 128 -12.48 -33.96 -23.41
C ALA A 128 -13.82 -34.70 -23.58
N ALA A 129 -14.90 -34.23 -22.93
CA ALA A 129 -16.24 -34.79 -23.09
C ALA A 129 -16.85 -34.49 -24.47
N ASP A 130 -16.67 -33.27 -24.97
CA ASP A 130 -17.17 -32.86 -26.30
C ASP A 130 -16.47 -33.64 -27.43
N GLU A 131 -15.19 -33.99 -27.29
CA GLU A 131 -14.46 -34.86 -28.24
C GLU A 131 -15.00 -36.30 -28.27
N GLN A 132 -15.53 -36.81 -27.15
CA GLN A 132 -16.12 -38.15 -27.09
C GLN A 132 -17.53 -38.21 -27.73
N ASP A 133 -18.35 -37.17 -27.57
CA ASP A 133 -19.73 -37.12 -28.10
C ASP A 133 -19.76 -36.82 -29.61
N GLY A 134 -18.81 -36.03 -30.12
CA GLY A 134 -18.72 -35.65 -31.54
C GLY A 134 -18.40 -36.81 -32.52
N GLY A 135 -18.02 -37.99 -32.04
CA GLY A 135 -17.62 -39.14 -32.86
C GLY A 135 -18.78 -39.93 -33.51
N GLU A 136 -20.00 -39.85 -32.99
CA GLU A 136 -21.08 -40.75 -33.42
C GLU A 136 -22.16 -40.09 -34.30
N SER A 137 -22.15 -38.75 -34.43
CA SER A 137 -23.22 -37.99 -35.12
C SER A 137 -23.00 -37.76 -36.63
N SER A 138 -22.05 -38.45 -37.28
CA SER A 138 -21.78 -38.32 -38.73
C SER A 138 -22.37 -39.44 -39.60
N ARG A 139 -23.19 -40.34 -39.04
CA ARG A 139 -23.89 -41.41 -39.80
C ARG A 139 -25.40 -41.28 -39.71
N GLY A 140 -25.99 -40.32 -40.43
CA GLY A 140 -27.46 -40.33 -40.54
C GLY A 140 -28.14 -39.08 -41.05
N GLN A 141 -27.49 -38.22 -41.84
CA GLN A 141 -28.21 -37.15 -42.54
C GLN A 141 -28.88 -37.72 -43.80
N THR A 142 -29.93 -38.51 -43.61
CA THR A 142 -30.89 -38.78 -44.68
C THR A 142 -31.73 -37.54 -44.87
N ALA A 143 -31.61 -36.96 -46.07
CA ALA A 143 -32.34 -35.78 -46.52
C ALA A 143 -33.83 -35.86 -46.17
N ASN A 144 -34.33 -34.85 -45.44
CA ASN A 144 -35.76 -34.60 -45.34
C ASN A 144 -36.04 -33.23 -46.00
N PRO A 145 -36.46 -33.21 -47.27
CA PRO A 145 -36.86 -31.99 -47.95
C PRO A 145 -38.29 -31.62 -47.56
N GLY A 146 -38.46 -30.41 -47.06
CA GLY A 146 -39.77 -29.76 -46.94
C GLY A 146 -40.37 -29.85 -45.55
N LEU A 147 -40.53 -28.67 -44.92
CA LEU A 147 -41.85 -28.14 -44.65
C LEU A 147 -41.72 -26.66 -44.28
N ASP A 148 -42.30 -25.87 -45.18
CA ASP A 148 -42.71 -24.49 -45.05
C ASP A 148 -43.54 -24.32 -43.76
N GLY A 149 -43.08 -23.49 -42.83
CA GLY A 149 -43.63 -23.46 -41.47
C GLY A 149 -43.25 -22.19 -40.72
N THR A 150 -43.87 -21.08 -41.13
CA THR A 150 -43.93 -19.80 -40.44
C THR A 150 -44.19 -19.95 -38.93
N PRO A 151 -43.29 -19.49 -38.04
CA PRO A 151 -43.63 -19.32 -36.64
C PRO A 151 -44.26 -17.95 -36.41
N ALA A 152 -45.49 -17.99 -35.92
CA ALA A 152 -46.29 -16.84 -35.51
C ALA A 152 -45.64 -16.08 -34.34
N GLN A 153 -45.73 -14.74 -34.41
CA GLN A 153 -45.62 -13.84 -33.28
C GLN A 153 -46.61 -14.26 -32.17
N SER A 154 -46.10 -14.54 -30.97
CA SER A 154 -46.85 -14.58 -29.72
C SER A 154 -45.83 -14.19 -28.64
N GLY A 155 -45.83 -13.01 -28.03
CA GLY A 155 -46.95 -12.15 -27.66
C GLY A 155 -47.38 -12.49 -26.24
N ILE A 156 -46.52 -12.28 -25.23
CA ILE A 156 -46.92 -12.35 -23.82
C ILE A 156 -46.09 -11.38 -22.95
N ASN A 157 -46.82 -10.43 -22.37
CA ASN A 157 -46.65 -9.70 -21.12
C ASN A 157 -45.50 -8.69 -20.91
N GLU A 158 -45.81 -7.46 -21.36
CA GLU A 158 -45.64 -6.27 -20.55
C GLU A 158 -46.53 -6.33 -19.29
N GLY A 159 -45.93 -6.02 -18.13
CA GLY A 159 -46.64 -5.72 -16.88
C GLY A 159 -46.13 -6.54 -15.70
N ASP A 160 -45.39 -5.91 -14.79
CA ASP A 160 -45.87 -5.67 -13.41
C ASP A 160 -44.86 -4.85 -12.60
N ASP A 161 -45.36 -3.76 -12.02
CA ASP A 161 -44.97 -3.09 -10.78
C ASP A 161 -43.51 -3.09 -10.28
N THR A 162 -42.78 -2.02 -10.62
CA THR A 162 -41.85 -1.41 -9.66
C THR A 162 -42.13 0.08 -9.50
N LYS A 163 -42.81 0.39 -8.39
CA LYS A 163 -43.01 1.71 -7.78
C LYS A 163 -41.86 2.71 -8.06
N PRO A 164 -42.17 3.94 -8.52
CA PRO A 164 -41.26 5.06 -8.32
C PRO A 164 -41.24 5.40 -6.83
N ARG A 165 -40.05 5.33 -6.23
CA ARG A 165 -39.84 5.82 -4.87
C ARG A 165 -39.42 7.27 -5.00
N ASP A 166 -40.35 8.16 -4.64
CA ASP A 166 -40.06 9.55 -4.34
C ASP A 166 -38.92 9.62 -3.31
N ALA A 167 -37.77 10.11 -3.75
CA ALA A 167 -36.77 10.68 -2.87
C ALA A 167 -36.30 11.97 -3.55
N GLN A 168 -36.93 13.06 -3.14
CA GLN A 168 -36.35 14.39 -3.22
C GLN A 168 -34.96 14.33 -2.60
N ASP A 169 -33.93 14.75 -3.32
CA ASP A 169 -32.88 15.53 -2.69
C ASP A 169 -32.45 16.63 -3.64
N GLY A 170 -32.67 17.85 -3.17
CA GLY A 170 -32.38 19.07 -3.89
C GLY A 170 -31.00 19.55 -3.50
N THR A 171 -30.12 19.67 -4.48
CA THR A 171 -29.00 20.61 -4.39
C THR A 171 -28.60 21.01 -5.82
N SER A 172 -29.27 22.05 -6.29
CA SER A 172 -28.83 22.86 -7.41
C SER A 172 -27.67 23.73 -6.92
N GLY A 173 -26.45 23.22 -7.05
CA GLY A 173 -25.22 23.97 -6.90
C GLY A 173 -24.73 24.39 -8.27
N ALA A 174 -24.94 25.67 -8.60
CA ALA A 174 -24.50 26.30 -9.83
C ALA A 174 -23.00 26.09 -10.07
N GLY A 175 -22.67 25.86 -11.35
CA GLY A 175 -21.31 25.65 -11.81
C GLY A 175 -20.41 26.85 -11.58
N GLN A 176 -19.13 26.53 -11.47
CA GLN A 176 -18.06 27.40 -11.91
C GLN A 176 -17.06 26.53 -12.65
N ASP A 177 -17.17 26.61 -13.98
CA ASP A 177 -16.11 26.31 -14.92
C ASP A 177 -14.86 27.10 -14.50
N ALA A 178 -13.79 26.39 -14.16
CA ALA A 178 -12.45 26.93 -14.16
C ALA A 178 -11.53 25.87 -14.76
N ASP A 179 -11.15 26.13 -16.02
CA ASP A 179 -10.03 25.55 -16.75
C ASP A 179 -8.92 25.03 -15.82
N VAL A 180 -8.81 23.71 -15.72
CA VAL A 180 -7.58 23.07 -15.26
C VAL A 180 -6.79 22.72 -16.50
N ASP A 181 -5.91 23.64 -16.86
CA ASP A 181 -4.82 23.52 -17.83
C ASP A 181 -3.93 22.34 -17.40
N ALA A 182 -4.25 21.16 -17.92
CA ALA A 182 -3.49 19.94 -17.74
C ALA A 182 -2.20 20.04 -18.55
N LYS A 183 -1.18 20.64 -17.95
CA LYS A 183 0.21 20.42 -18.35
C LYS A 183 0.59 19.00 -17.96
N GLN A 184 0.41 18.14 -18.93
CA GLN A 184 0.96 16.80 -19.00
C GLN A 184 2.45 16.93 -19.29
N ASP A 185 3.26 17.06 -18.22
CA ASP A 185 4.70 16.86 -18.31
C ASP A 185 4.96 15.37 -18.04
N ASP A 186 4.95 14.61 -19.14
CA ASP A 186 5.61 13.32 -19.29
C ASP A 186 7.12 13.53 -19.08
N ASP A 187 7.65 13.09 -17.94
CA ASP A 187 9.08 12.73 -17.84
C ASP A 187 9.24 11.64 -16.77
N ALA A 188 8.84 10.43 -17.15
CA ALA A 188 9.20 9.21 -16.47
C ALA A 188 10.59 8.78 -16.99
N GLU A 189 11.65 9.32 -16.38
CA GLU A 189 12.96 8.68 -16.47
C GLU A 189 12.94 7.45 -15.55
N GLU A 190 12.70 6.28 -16.16
CA GLU A 190 13.11 4.98 -15.61
C GLU A 190 14.63 4.99 -15.45
N ALA A 191 15.08 5.28 -14.23
CA ALA A 191 16.43 4.92 -13.81
C ALA A 191 16.44 3.41 -13.52
N GLU A 192 16.79 2.62 -14.53
CA GLU A 192 17.34 1.29 -14.32
C GLU A 192 18.68 1.44 -13.59
N GLU A 193 18.70 1.22 -12.28
CA GLU A 193 19.94 1.00 -11.55
C GLU A 193 20.17 -0.51 -11.46
N GLU A 194 20.84 -1.01 -12.49
CA GLU A 194 21.57 -2.27 -12.47
C GLU A 194 22.73 -2.22 -11.46
N GLU A 195 23.17 -3.42 -11.07
CA GLU A 195 24.44 -3.79 -10.44
C GLU A 195 24.41 -3.94 -8.91
N ALA A 196 24.27 -5.17 -8.41
CA ALA A 196 25.31 -6.19 -8.30
C ALA A 196 26.42 -5.84 -7.30
N ALA A 197 26.34 -6.43 -6.10
CA ALA A 197 27.50 -6.86 -5.33
C ALA A 197 27.05 -7.92 -4.31
N ASP A 198 27.10 -9.16 -4.78
CA ASP A 198 27.38 -10.34 -3.96
C ASP A 198 28.76 -10.09 -3.31
N GLU A 199 28.79 -9.63 -2.06
CA GLU A 199 30.00 -9.72 -1.22
C GLU A 199 29.78 -10.83 -0.20
N ASP A 200 30.06 -12.03 -0.69
CA ASP A 200 30.42 -13.23 0.04
C ASP A 200 31.66 -12.90 0.89
N ALA A 201 31.46 -12.30 2.06
CA ALA A 201 32.52 -12.08 3.04
C ALA A 201 32.79 -13.41 3.74
N GLU A 202 33.69 -14.17 3.14
CA GLU A 202 34.25 -15.40 3.66
C GLU A 202 34.71 -15.21 5.11
N ALA A 203 34.14 -16.06 5.96
CA ALA A 203 34.58 -16.30 7.31
C ALA A 203 35.84 -17.18 7.29
N GLU A 204 37.03 -16.59 7.31
CA GLU A 204 38.25 -17.26 7.77
C GLU A 204 39.23 -16.23 8.37
N GLU A 205 39.44 -16.27 9.69
CA GLU A 205 40.78 -16.54 10.22
C GLU A 205 40.71 -16.81 11.72
N GLU A 206 40.86 -18.09 12.06
CA GLU A 206 41.26 -18.56 13.38
C GLU A 206 42.66 -18.00 13.69
N GLY A 207 42.73 -17.01 14.57
CA GLY A 207 43.98 -16.49 15.11
C GLY A 207 44.14 -16.90 16.58
N GLU A 208 44.39 -18.17 16.83
CA GLU A 208 44.97 -18.65 18.10
C GLU A 208 46.32 -17.95 18.31
N GLY A 209 46.34 -17.00 19.24
CA GLY A 209 47.54 -16.29 19.68
C GLY A 209 47.69 -16.38 21.19
N GLU A 210 47.78 -17.61 21.70
CA GLU A 210 48.22 -17.90 23.06
C GLU A 210 49.71 -17.55 23.17
N ASP A 211 50.05 -16.36 23.66
CA ASP A 211 51.45 -16.05 24.03
C ASP A 211 51.57 -15.83 25.54
N GLN A 212 52.00 -16.91 26.17
CA GLN A 212 52.51 -16.98 27.52
C GLN A 212 53.87 -16.29 27.57
N LYS A 213 54.02 -15.22 28.35
CA LYS A 213 55.31 -14.78 28.91
C LYS A 213 55.04 -13.89 30.12
N ALA A 214 55.17 -14.38 31.35
CA ALA A 214 56.43 -14.60 32.07
C ALA A 214 57.24 -13.30 32.22
N GLU A 215 57.00 -12.55 33.30
CA GLU A 215 57.93 -12.35 34.42
C GLU A 215 57.25 -11.63 35.59
#